data_AF-A0A2M9BMI9-F1
#
_entry.id   AF-A0A2M9BMI9-F1
#
_cell.length_a   1.000
_cell.length_b   1.000
_cell.length_c   1.000
_cell.angle_alpha   90.00
_cell.angle_beta   90.00
_cell.angle_gamma   90.00
#
_symmetry.space_group_name_H-M   'P 1'
#
loop_
_entity.id
_entity.type
_entity.pdbx_description
1 polymer ?
#
loop_
_entity_poly.entity_id
_entity_poly.type
_entity_poly.pdbx_seq_one_letter_code
_entity_poly.pdbx_strand_id
1 'polypeptide(L)'
;MTLISKKKLSYSISPGLREYLHEYDRESKLPVTYRDLLRYSGSFPLMDRNGRDTLWQTVFYEPSTLVELSAGLAEVYALLRTDGDLSFTDHLLADRIDYCQFGNSNPFRVRIVNQLNDNYDYFYVKRADASRVYGLELEHLLSPNRINYLVCGDSLIEEHIAGIPGDDFIRDHLQRPHLNQVRIAKEFVKFNERCFARLLGDMRAYNYVIIATPDFEDEQYRVRAIDFDQQSYEGKKNMYLPQFFKDNRKVVQMCSRLLKTETIRQYQAEERTLIARRVRLERYRLKNLMDIMRRDETSTDEKTAQLKQQLNAHYGSTAFDRCRSMGDVVHQNLKMMLLARPRPD
;
A
#
# COMPACT_ATOMS: atom_id res chain seq x y z
N MET A 1 -0.89 18.63 -15.52
CA MET A 1 -1.81 17.58 -15.04
C MET A 1 -1.04 16.27 -14.92
N THR A 2 -1.23 15.55 -13.82
CA THR A 2 -0.53 14.28 -13.54
C THR A 2 -1.45 13.12 -13.94
N LEU A 3 -1.08 12.38 -15.00
CA LEU A 3 -1.82 11.24 -15.53
C LEU A 3 -0.87 10.06 -15.71
N ILE A 4 -1.26 8.89 -15.23
CA ILE A 4 -0.56 7.63 -15.50
C ILE A 4 -1.00 7.22 -16.90
N SER A 5 -0.07 7.32 -17.84
CA SER A 5 -0.35 7.20 -19.28
C SER A 5 -0.36 5.74 -19.76
N LYS A 6 0.27 4.82 -19.01
CA LYS A 6 0.42 3.41 -19.40
C LYS A 6 0.33 2.49 -18.19
N LYS A 7 -0.22 1.28 -18.41
CA LYS A 7 -0.20 0.19 -17.41
C LYS A 7 1.26 -0.11 -17.03
N LYS A 8 1.52 -0.23 -15.73
CA LYS A 8 2.86 -0.56 -15.22
C LYS A 8 3.30 -1.95 -15.70
N LEU A 9 4.59 -2.09 -16.01
CA LEU A 9 5.23 -3.38 -16.25
C LEU A 9 5.31 -4.19 -14.94
N SER A 10 5.01 -5.48 -15.01
CA SER A 10 5.17 -6.38 -13.86
C SER A 10 6.63 -6.81 -13.75
N TYR A 11 7.19 -6.74 -12.55
CA TYR A 11 8.56 -7.15 -12.24
C TYR A 11 8.53 -8.40 -11.37
N SER A 12 9.24 -9.45 -11.79
CA SER A 12 9.34 -10.70 -11.02
C SER A 12 10.15 -10.51 -9.75
N ILE A 13 9.86 -11.31 -8.72
CA ILE A 13 10.66 -11.34 -7.50
C ILE A 13 12.02 -11.97 -7.81
N SER A 14 13.10 -11.22 -7.57
CA SER A 14 14.46 -11.69 -7.78
C SER A 14 14.86 -12.75 -6.75
N PRO A 15 15.89 -13.59 -7.02
CA PRO A 15 16.41 -14.53 -6.02
C PRO A 15 16.85 -13.84 -4.73
N GLY A 16 17.45 -12.64 -4.80
CA GLY A 16 17.85 -11.89 -3.62
C GLY A 16 16.65 -11.39 -2.81
N LEU A 17 15.60 -10.91 -3.48
CA LEU A 17 14.37 -10.52 -2.78
C LEU A 17 13.65 -11.74 -2.19
N ARG A 18 13.66 -12.89 -2.87
CA ARG A 18 13.14 -14.16 -2.35
C ARG A 18 13.84 -14.58 -1.05
N GLU A 19 15.17 -14.56 -1.03
CA GLU A 19 15.96 -14.87 0.17
C GLU A 19 15.64 -13.92 1.33
N TYR A 20 15.51 -12.62 1.05
CA TYR A 20 15.05 -11.64 2.03
C TYR A 20 13.66 -11.97 2.58
N LEU A 21 12.71 -12.32 1.71
CA LEU A 21 11.35 -12.64 2.14
C LEU A 21 11.34 -13.88 3.04
N HIS A 22 12.17 -14.88 2.74
CA HIS A 22 12.34 -16.03 3.62
C HIS A 22 13.01 -15.66 4.95
N GLU A 23 14.06 -14.82 4.96
CA GLU A 23 14.76 -14.38 6.17
C GLU A 23 13.85 -13.63 7.16
N TYR A 24 12.82 -12.93 6.65
CA TYR A 24 11.91 -12.10 7.46
C TYR A 24 10.47 -12.61 7.51
N ASP A 25 10.27 -13.93 7.38
CA ASP A 25 8.99 -14.62 7.55
C ASP A 25 7.87 -14.05 6.66
N ARG A 26 8.22 -13.70 5.41
CA ARG A 26 7.29 -13.23 4.37
C ARG A 26 7.00 -14.25 3.29
N GLU A 27 7.81 -15.30 3.20
CA GLU A 27 7.60 -16.40 2.25
C GLU A 27 7.13 -17.64 3.00
N SER A 28 6.02 -18.22 2.54
CA SER A 28 5.43 -19.41 3.13
C SER A 28 4.86 -20.31 2.05
N LYS A 29 4.77 -21.61 2.31
CA LYS A 29 4.05 -22.54 1.44
C LYS A 29 2.56 -22.32 1.64
N LEU A 30 1.84 -22.07 0.56
CA LEU A 30 0.40 -21.83 0.59
C LEU A 30 -0.35 -23.02 -0.03
N PRO A 31 -1.45 -23.48 0.59
CA PRO A 31 -2.30 -24.54 0.02
C PRO A 31 -3.09 -24.06 -1.21
N VAL A 32 -3.30 -22.75 -1.35
CA VAL A 32 -3.99 -22.12 -2.48
C VAL A 32 -3.15 -20.98 -3.03
N THR A 33 -2.92 -21.01 -4.35
CA THR A 33 -2.19 -19.99 -5.09
C THR A 33 -3.12 -19.16 -5.96
N TYR A 34 -2.61 -18.05 -6.51
CA TYR A 34 -3.34 -17.24 -7.49
C TYR A 34 -3.78 -18.06 -8.71
N ARG A 35 -2.97 -19.04 -9.15
CA ARG A 35 -3.30 -19.87 -10.32
C ARG A 35 -4.49 -20.80 -10.04
N ASP A 36 -4.62 -21.29 -8.82
CA ASP A 36 -5.73 -22.16 -8.43
C ASP A 36 -7.06 -21.42 -8.47
N LEU A 37 -7.06 -20.13 -8.11
CA LEU A 37 -8.24 -19.26 -8.17
C LEU A 37 -8.68 -18.91 -9.59
N LEU A 38 -7.79 -19.01 -10.59
CA LEU A 38 -8.16 -18.80 -12.00
C LEU A 38 -9.03 -19.93 -12.57
N ARG A 39 -9.18 -21.05 -11.87
CA ARG A 39 -9.97 -22.22 -12.31
C ARG A 39 -11.49 -22.05 -12.15
N TYR A 40 -12.00 -20.82 -12.08
CA TYR A 40 -13.44 -20.57 -11.89
C TYR A 40 -14.24 -20.96 -13.14
N SER A 41 -15.44 -21.51 -12.94
CA SER A 41 -16.34 -21.96 -14.02
C SER A 41 -17.21 -20.83 -14.58
N GLY A 42 -17.39 -19.76 -13.81
CA GLY A 42 -18.09 -18.56 -14.25
C GLY A 42 -18.09 -17.46 -13.20
N SER A 43 -18.77 -16.36 -13.51
CA SER A 43 -18.85 -15.19 -12.61
C SER A 43 -20.10 -14.35 -12.87
N PHE A 44 -20.48 -13.53 -11.90
CA PHE A 44 -21.53 -12.53 -12.04
C PHE A 44 -21.14 -11.20 -11.35
N PRO A 45 -21.67 -10.05 -11.80
CA PRO A 45 -21.32 -8.76 -11.20
C PRO A 45 -21.73 -8.66 -9.74
N LEU A 46 -20.80 -8.17 -8.91
CA LEU A 46 -21.09 -7.83 -7.52
C LEU A 46 -21.64 -6.41 -7.46
N MET A 47 -22.89 -6.29 -7.02
CA MET A 47 -23.56 -5.01 -6.82
C MET A 47 -23.39 -4.51 -5.38
N ASP A 48 -23.28 -3.19 -5.21
CA ASP A 48 -23.34 -2.57 -3.89
C ASP A 48 -24.77 -2.57 -3.33
N ARG A 49 -24.93 -2.10 -2.09
CA ARG A 49 -26.24 -2.04 -1.40
C ARG A 49 -27.28 -1.17 -2.12
N ASN A 50 -26.84 -0.30 -3.01
CA ASN A 50 -27.68 0.60 -3.81
C ASN A 50 -27.87 0.09 -5.24
N GLY A 51 -27.44 -1.14 -5.55
CA GLY A 51 -27.56 -1.74 -6.89
C GLY A 51 -26.54 -1.22 -7.91
N ARG A 52 -25.48 -0.52 -7.48
CA ARG A 52 -24.43 -0.03 -8.38
C ARG A 52 -23.34 -1.08 -8.56
N ASP A 53 -22.81 -1.17 -9.77
CA ASP A 53 -21.70 -2.07 -10.10
C ASP A 53 -20.45 -1.69 -9.29
N THR A 54 -19.88 -2.66 -8.56
CA THR A 54 -18.64 -2.48 -7.79
C THR A 54 -17.37 -2.68 -8.61
N LEU A 55 -17.50 -3.08 -9.88
CA LEU A 55 -16.42 -3.53 -10.78
C LEU A 55 -15.74 -4.85 -10.36
N TRP A 56 -16.24 -5.48 -9.29
CA TRP A 56 -15.87 -6.83 -8.89
C TRP A 56 -16.88 -7.83 -9.43
N GLN A 57 -16.42 -9.03 -9.77
CA GLN A 57 -17.25 -10.15 -10.17
C GLN A 57 -17.15 -11.24 -9.11
N THR A 58 -18.27 -11.72 -8.56
CA THR A 58 -18.22 -12.91 -7.71
C THR A 58 -18.05 -14.13 -8.61
N VAL A 59 -17.00 -14.90 -8.35
CA VAL A 59 -16.65 -16.10 -9.14
C VAL A 59 -17.19 -17.35 -8.46
N PHE A 60 -17.51 -18.36 -9.25
CA PHE A 60 -17.94 -19.66 -8.76
C PHE A 60 -17.15 -20.79 -9.43
N TYR A 61 -17.01 -21.90 -8.72
CA TYR A 61 -16.18 -23.05 -9.08
C TYR A 61 -17.06 -24.30 -9.12
N GLU A 62 -16.57 -25.35 -9.78
CA GLU A 62 -17.15 -26.68 -9.63
C GLU A 62 -17.19 -27.11 -8.15
N PRO A 63 -18.23 -27.85 -7.69
CA PRO A 63 -18.42 -28.15 -6.28
C PRO A 63 -17.20 -28.79 -5.58
N SER A 64 -16.50 -29.70 -6.26
CA SER A 64 -15.28 -30.34 -5.71
C SER A 64 -14.14 -29.33 -5.53
N THR A 65 -13.92 -28.46 -6.53
CA THR A 65 -12.91 -27.40 -6.47
C THR A 65 -13.26 -26.37 -5.40
N LEU A 66 -14.54 -26.06 -5.21
CA LEU A 66 -14.97 -25.12 -4.17
C LEU A 66 -14.64 -25.62 -2.75
N VAL A 67 -14.84 -26.92 -2.48
CA VAL A 67 -14.50 -27.53 -1.18
C VAL A 67 -12.99 -27.46 -0.92
N GLU A 68 -12.16 -27.84 -1.91
CA GLU A 68 -10.71 -27.76 -1.84
C GLU A 68 -10.23 -26.31 -1.61
N LEU A 69 -10.72 -25.37 -2.41
CA LEU A 69 -10.36 -23.96 -2.32
C LEU A 69 -10.82 -23.36 -0.99
N SER A 70 -12.02 -23.68 -0.51
CA SER A 70 -12.51 -23.12 0.74
C SER A 70 -11.66 -23.54 1.94
N ALA A 71 -11.31 -24.82 2.03
CA ALA A 71 -10.43 -25.32 3.09
C ALA A 71 -9.04 -24.67 3.00
N GLY A 72 -8.44 -24.66 1.82
CA GLY A 72 -7.11 -24.06 1.64
C GLY A 72 -7.09 -22.54 1.85
N LEU A 73 -8.15 -21.80 1.49
CA LEU A 73 -8.25 -20.37 1.74
C LEU A 73 -8.44 -20.04 3.23
N ALA A 74 -9.12 -20.89 3.99
CA ALA A 74 -9.19 -20.78 5.45
C ALA A 74 -7.80 -20.97 6.08
N GLU A 75 -7.03 -21.95 5.60
CA GLU A 75 -5.64 -22.16 6.03
C GLU A 75 -4.72 -21.00 5.62
N VAL A 76 -4.84 -20.45 4.40
CA VAL A 76 -4.11 -19.23 3.98
C VAL A 76 -4.39 -18.07 4.94
N TYR A 77 -5.65 -17.90 5.34
CA TYR A 77 -6.02 -16.84 6.29
C TYR A 77 -5.43 -17.09 7.68
N ALA A 78 -5.41 -18.32 8.18
CA ALA A 78 -4.75 -18.66 9.44
C ALA A 78 -3.24 -18.40 9.38
N LEU A 79 -2.56 -18.86 8.33
CA LEU A 79 -1.13 -18.56 8.10
C LEU A 79 -0.87 -17.04 8.11
N LEU A 80 -1.76 -16.25 7.50
CA LEU A 80 -1.65 -14.79 7.50
C LEU A 80 -1.86 -14.18 8.89
N ARG A 81 -2.77 -14.69 9.71
CA ARG A 81 -3.21 -14.05 10.97
C ARG A 81 -2.53 -14.57 12.24
N THR A 82 -2.20 -15.85 12.29
CA THR A 82 -1.85 -16.55 13.54
C THR A 82 -0.48 -17.25 13.46
N ASP A 83 0.39 -16.84 12.54
CA ASP A 83 1.71 -17.46 12.33
C ASP A 83 1.63 -18.98 12.14
N GLY A 84 0.52 -19.45 11.55
CA GLY A 84 0.28 -20.86 11.28
C GLY A 84 -0.35 -21.67 12.42
N ASP A 85 -0.90 -21.03 13.45
CA ASP A 85 -1.79 -21.73 14.39
C ASP A 85 -3.11 -22.08 13.70
N LEU A 86 -3.22 -23.34 13.27
CA LEU A 86 -4.38 -23.92 12.58
C LEU A 86 -5.50 -24.34 13.55
N SER A 87 -5.34 -24.21 14.86
CA SER A 87 -6.36 -24.66 15.82
C SER A 87 -7.73 -23.97 15.68
N PHE A 88 -7.80 -22.86 14.94
CA PHE A 88 -9.02 -22.10 14.69
C PHE A 88 -9.55 -22.21 13.26
N THR A 89 -8.88 -22.94 12.34
CA THR A 89 -9.32 -23.05 10.94
C THR A 89 -10.65 -23.79 10.79
N ASP A 90 -10.97 -24.70 11.71
CA ASP A 90 -12.19 -25.53 11.65
C ASP A 90 -13.48 -24.70 11.67
N HIS A 91 -13.41 -23.46 12.14
CA HIS A 91 -14.53 -22.54 12.23
C HIS A 91 -14.49 -21.43 11.17
N LEU A 92 -13.52 -21.47 10.26
CA LEU A 92 -13.36 -20.48 9.20
C LEU A 92 -13.86 -21.02 7.86
N LEU A 93 -14.64 -20.21 7.15
CA LEU A 93 -15.19 -20.55 5.85
C LEU A 93 -14.88 -19.46 4.83
N ALA A 94 -14.42 -19.84 3.64
CA ALA A 94 -14.34 -18.93 2.50
C ALA A 94 -15.72 -18.76 1.87
N ASP A 95 -16.47 -17.79 2.40
CA ASP A 95 -17.86 -17.50 2.04
C ASP A 95 -17.99 -16.96 0.61
N ARG A 96 -17.05 -16.12 0.17
CA ARG A 96 -17.12 -15.50 -1.15
C ARG A 96 -15.75 -15.18 -1.72
N ILE A 97 -15.60 -15.40 -3.03
CA ILE A 97 -14.41 -15.03 -3.80
C ILE A 97 -14.85 -14.05 -4.88
N ASP A 98 -14.27 -12.86 -4.87
CA ASP A 98 -14.50 -11.81 -5.85
C ASP A 98 -13.25 -11.61 -6.71
N TYR A 99 -13.42 -11.42 -8.01
CA TYR A 99 -12.35 -11.16 -8.98
C TYR A 99 -12.48 -9.77 -9.59
N CYS A 100 -11.38 -9.01 -9.61
CA CYS A 100 -11.35 -7.69 -10.22
C CYS A 100 -10.69 -7.76 -11.61
N GLN A 101 -11.48 -7.50 -12.65
CA GLN A 101 -10.99 -7.50 -14.04
C GLN A 101 -10.17 -6.25 -14.40
N PHE A 102 -10.32 -5.16 -13.65
CA PHE A 102 -9.74 -3.86 -14.00
C PHE A 102 -8.43 -3.53 -13.25
N GLY A 103 -8.10 -4.27 -12.18
CA GLY A 103 -6.88 -4.06 -11.41
C GLY A 103 -5.61 -4.46 -12.18
N ASN A 104 -4.46 -3.85 -11.87
CA ASN A 104 -3.22 -4.14 -12.60
C ASN A 104 -2.81 -5.61 -12.55
N SER A 105 -2.97 -6.23 -11.38
CA SER A 105 -2.66 -7.63 -11.09
C SER A 105 -3.86 -8.56 -11.17
N ASN A 106 -5.04 -8.03 -11.55
CA ASN A 106 -6.32 -8.74 -11.53
C ASN A 106 -6.58 -9.46 -10.19
N PRO A 107 -6.64 -8.73 -9.07
CA PRO A 107 -6.66 -9.33 -7.75
C PRO A 107 -7.95 -10.12 -7.50
N PHE A 108 -7.83 -11.19 -6.73
CA PHE A 108 -8.95 -11.80 -6.03
C PHE A 108 -9.09 -11.19 -4.63
N ARG A 109 -10.33 -11.05 -4.17
CA ARG A 109 -10.67 -10.71 -2.78
C ARG A 109 -11.46 -11.87 -2.21
N VAL A 110 -10.99 -12.40 -1.10
CA VAL A 110 -11.62 -13.53 -0.41
C VAL A 110 -12.26 -13.01 0.86
N ARG A 111 -13.54 -13.31 1.04
CA ARG A 111 -14.30 -13.08 2.27
C ARG A 111 -14.22 -14.35 3.12
N ILE A 112 -13.61 -14.24 4.29
CA ILE A 112 -13.57 -15.31 5.29
C ILE A 112 -14.58 -14.98 6.38
N VAL A 113 -15.42 -15.95 6.75
CA VAL A 113 -16.39 -15.83 7.83
C VAL A 113 -16.01 -16.80 8.94
N ASN A 114 -16.07 -16.33 10.19
CA ASN A 114 -15.99 -17.18 11.37
C ASN A 114 -17.40 -17.66 11.73
N GLN A 115 -17.62 -18.96 11.61
CA GLN A 115 -18.91 -19.61 11.80
C GLN A 115 -19.39 -19.59 13.26
N LEU A 116 -18.53 -19.30 14.24
CA LEU A 116 -18.92 -19.23 15.65
C LEU A 116 -19.60 -17.92 16.03
N ASN A 117 -19.34 -16.83 15.30
CA ASN A 117 -19.81 -15.49 15.66
C ASN A 117 -20.26 -14.63 14.47
N ASP A 118 -20.30 -15.20 13.26
CA ASP A 118 -20.65 -14.54 11.99
C ASP A 118 -19.80 -13.30 11.65
N ASN A 119 -18.68 -13.09 12.34
CA ASN A 119 -17.72 -12.06 11.97
C ASN A 119 -17.02 -12.46 10.68
N TYR A 120 -16.65 -11.45 9.91
CA TYR A 120 -15.99 -11.66 8.64
C TYR A 120 -14.80 -10.75 8.46
N ASP A 121 -13.86 -11.25 7.69
CA ASP A 121 -12.65 -10.55 7.28
C ASP A 121 -12.43 -10.71 5.78
N TYR A 122 -11.48 -9.93 5.27
CA TYR A 122 -11.05 -10.03 3.89
C TYR A 122 -9.53 -10.18 3.80
N PHE A 123 -9.10 -10.87 2.76
CA PHE A 123 -7.73 -10.78 2.27
C PHE A 123 -7.73 -10.80 0.74
N TYR A 124 -6.61 -10.45 0.15
CA TYR A 124 -6.46 -10.35 -1.29
C TYR A 124 -5.41 -11.34 -1.78
N VAL A 125 -5.69 -12.00 -2.91
CA VAL A 125 -4.73 -12.86 -3.61
C VAL A 125 -4.40 -12.21 -4.94
N LYS A 126 -3.11 -11.92 -5.16
CA LYS A 126 -2.61 -11.19 -6.31
C LYS A 126 -1.47 -11.94 -6.96
N ARG A 127 -1.21 -11.61 -8.23
CA ARG A 127 0.09 -11.93 -8.84
C ARG A 127 1.18 -11.15 -8.12
N ALA A 128 2.25 -11.84 -7.76
CA ALA A 128 3.40 -11.24 -7.10
C ALA A 128 4.13 -10.28 -8.06
N ASP A 129 4.51 -9.12 -7.54
CA ASP A 129 5.27 -8.09 -8.24
C ASP A 129 6.30 -7.50 -7.29
N ALA A 130 7.57 -7.46 -7.70
CA ALA A 130 8.68 -7.02 -6.86
C ALA A 130 8.50 -5.56 -6.39
N SER A 131 8.05 -4.66 -7.27
CA SER A 131 7.83 -3.27 -6.89
C SER A 131 6.72 -3.15 -5.82
N ARG A 132 5.63 -3.91 -5.94
CA ARG A 132 4.61 -3.99 -4.88
C ARG A 132 5.18 -4.52 -3.56
N VAL A 133 5.98 -5.59 -3.59
CA VAL A 133 6.63 -6.17 -2.40
C VAL A 133 7.55 -5.15 -1.73
N TYR A 134 8.38 -4.42 -2.49
CA TYR A 134 9.18 -3.34 -1.94
C TYR A 134 8.32 -2.26 -1.28
N GLY A 135 7.13 -1.98 -1.81
CA GLY A 135 6.21 -0.99 -1.23
C GLY A 135 5.63 -1.45 0.10
N LEU A 136 5.24 -2.73 0.19
CA LEU A 136 4.76 -3.34 1.42
C LEU A 136 5.85 -3.35 2.49
N GLU A 137 7.09 -3.71 2.15
CA GLU A 137 8.21 -3.68 3.09
C GLU A 137 8.59 -2.25 3.50
N LEU A 138 8.67 -1.31 2.56
CA LEU A 138 8.96 0.10 2.88
C LEU A 138 7.86 0.72 3.77
N GLU A 139 6.59 0.42 3.54
CA GLU A 139 5.51 0.80 4.47
C GLU A 139 5.71 0.13 5.83
N HIS A 140 5.92 -1.18 5.89
CA HIS A 140 6.10 -1.91 7.14
C HIS A 140 7.28 -1.35 7.98
N LEU A 141 8.40 -1.03 7.34
CA LEU A 141 9.61 -0.57 8.00
C LEU A 141 9.52 0.91 8.39
N LEU A 142 9.02 1.77 7.50
CA LEU A 142 9.15 3.22 7.65
C LEU A 142 7.91 3.92 8.19
N SER A 143 6.74 3.28 8.10
CA SER A 143 5.46 3.84 8.54
C SER A 143 5.06 3.26 9.89
N PRO A 144 4.30 3.98 10.73
CA PRO A 144 3.78 3.39 11.95
C PRO A 144 2.70 2.32 11.72
N ASN A 145 2.38 2.00 10.46
CA ASN A 145 1.44 0.95 10.09
C ASN A 145 2.21 -0.36 9.88
N ARG A 146 1.85 -1.41 10.63
CA ARG A 146 2.29 -2.76 10.28
C ARG A 146 1.52 -3.21 9.04
N ILE A 147 2.25 -3.86 8.14
CA ILE A 147 1.72 -4.53 6.95
C ILE A 147 1.96 -6.02 7.10
N ASN A 148 0.92 -6.78 6.78
CA ASN A 148 0.89 -8.22 6.88
C ASN A 148 0.53 -8.81 5.52
N TYR A 149 1.40 -9.68 5.03
CA TYR A 149 1.31 -10.27 3.72
C TYR A 149 2.22 -11.51 3.67
N LEU A 150 1.88 -12.42 2.76
CA LEU A 150 2.66 -13.62 2.48
C LEU A 150 2.91 -13.75 0.98
N VAL A 151 4.01 -14.40 0.62
CA VAL A 151 4.37 -14.67 -0.77
C VAL A 151 4.64 -16.16 -0.94
N CYS A 152 4.20 -16.73 -2.06
CA CYS A 152 4.49 -18.11 -2.46
C CYS A 152 4.60 -18.20 -3.98
N GLY A 153 5.82 -18.45 -4.49
CA GLY A 153 6.07 -18.44 -5.93
C GLY A 153 5.67 -17.11 -6.56
N ASP A 154 4.70 -17.15 -7.48
CA ASP A 154 4.12 -15.98 -8.16
C ASP A 154 2.85 -15.42 -7.49
N SER A 155 2.53 -15.87 -6.27
CA SER A 155 1.34 -15.44 -5.52
C SER A 155 1.72 -14.51 -4.38
N LEU A 156 0.93 -13.46 -4.19
CA LEU A 156 1.02 -12.51 -3.09
C LEU A 156 -0.33 -12.47 -2.37
N ILE A 157 -0.33 -12.74 -1.07
CA ILE A 157 -1.48 -12.68 -0.18
C ILE A 157 -1.35 -11.43 0.67
N GLU A 158 -2.36 -10.57 0.71
CA GLU A 158 -2.34 -9.34 1.50
C GLU A 158 -3.54 -9.25 2.42
N GLU A 159 -3.27 -8.90 3.68
CA GLU A 159 -4.32 -8.60 4.64
C GLU A 159 -5.12 -7.37 4.19
N HIS A 160 -6.44 -7.39 4.39
CA HIS A 160 -7.25 -6.22 4.17
C HIS A 160 -6.92 -5.11 5.17
N ILE A 161 -6.57 -3.93 4.65
CA ILE A 161 -6.42 -2.72 5.46
C ILE A 161 -7.79 -2.05 5.58
N ALA A 162 -8.42 -2.22 6.74
CA ALA A 162 -9.72 -1.62 7.04
C ALA A 162 -9.64 -0.09 7.16
N GLY A 163 -10.67 0.58 6.64
CA GLY A 163 -10.86 2.03 6.73
C GLY A 163 -11.85 2.52 5.68
N ILE A 164 -12.22 3.79 5.77
CA ILE A 164 -13.14 4.43 4.80
C ILE A 164 -12.30 4.79 3.56
N PRO A 165 -12.65 4.33 2.34
CA PRO A 165 -11.96 4.75 1.12
C PRO A 165 -11.89 6.27 1.03
N GLY A 166 -10.75 6.83 0.61
CA GLY A 166 -10.54 8.27 0.62
C GLY A 166 -11.53 9.05 -0.24
N ASP A 167 -11.97 8.48 -1.36
CA ASP A 167 -12.99 9.06 -2.24
C ASP A 167 -14.38 9.07 -1.60
N ASP A 168 -14.78 7.96 -0.97
CA ASP A 168 -16.02 7.89 -0.17
C ASP A 168 -15.98 8.87 1.00
N PHE A 169 -14.85 8.97 1.71
CA PHE A 169 -14.68 9.91 2.80
C PHE A 169 -14.80 11.37 2.32
N ILE A 170 -14.15 11.71 1.20
CA ILE A 170 -14.22 13.04 0.60
C ILE A 170 -15.63 13.40 0.15
N ARG A 171 -16.40 12.42 -0.35
CA ARG A 171 -17.76 12.58 -0.83
C ARG A 171 -18.76 12.74 0.32
N ASP A 172 -18.72 11.84 1.30
CA ASP A 172 -19.82 11.64 2.26
C ASP A 172 -19.49 12.06 3.71
N HIS A 173 -18.20 12.29 4.03
CA HIS A 173 -17.76 12.55 5.40
C HIS A 173 -17.10 13.92 5.59
N LEU A 174 -16.37 14.43 4.60
CA LEU A 174 -15.51 15.62 4.75
C LEU A 174 -16.24 16.89 5.21
N GLN A 175 -17.53 17.02 4.91
CA GLN A 175 -18.36 18.19 5.25
C GLN A 175 -19.26 17.99 6.48
N ARG A 176 -19.06 16.91 7.25
CA ARG A 176 -19.88 16.66 8.46
C ARG A 176 -19.61 17.75 9.52
N PRO A 177 -20.65 18.29 10.18
CA PRO A 177 -20.51 19.43 11.10
C PRO A 177 -19.54 19.22 12.26
N HIS A 178 -19.43 17.99 12.76
CA HIS A 178 -18.62 17.65 13.94
C HIS A 178 -17.24 17.08 13.59
N LEU A 179 -16.88 17.04 12.30
CA LEU A 179 -15.61 16.48 11.85
C LEU A 179 -14.45 17.41 12.19
N ASN A 180 -13.43 16.92 12.88
CA ASN A 180 -12.22 17.70 13.13
C ASN A 180 -11.34 17.79 11.87
N GLN A 181 -11.69 18.72 10.97
CA GLN A 181 -10.99 18.94 9.71
C GLN A 181 -9.50 19.29 9.88
N VAL A 182 -9.11 19.92 11.00
CA VAL A 182 -7.71 20.27 11.29
C VAL A 182 -6.87 19.01 11.51
N ARG A 183 -7.39 18.03 12.25
CA ARG A 183 -6.70 16.74 12.47
C ARG A 183 -6.54 15.96 11.16
N ILE A 184 -7.54 15.98 10.28
CA ILE A 184 -7.46 15.35 8.95
C ILE A 184 -6.42 16.07 8.09
N ALA A 185 -6.43 17.41 8.10
CA ALA A 185 -5.45 18.20 7.35
C ALA A 185 -4.01 17.90 7.80
N LYS A 186 -3.78 17.82 9.12
CA LYS A 186 -2.51 17.38 9.72
C LYS A 186 -2.10 16.01 9.18
N GLU A 187 -2.98 15.02 9.24
CA GLU A 187 -2.67 13.67 8.78
C GLU A 187 -2.43 13.57 7.28
N PHE A 188 -3.13 14.36 6.46
CA PHE A 188 -2.89 14.38 5.02
C PHE A 188 -1.52 14.98 4.67
N VAL A 189 -1.05 16.00 5.40
CA VAL A 189 0.32 16.53 5.27
C VAL A 189 1.34 15.44 5.61
N LYS A 190 1.14 14.71 6.71
CA LYS A 190 2.01 13.61 7.12
C LYS A 190 2.01 12.46 6.12
N PHE A 191 0.84 12.10 5.59
CA PHE A 191 0.70 11.08 4.55
C PHE A 191 1.46 11.43 3.28
N ASN A 192 1.38 12.69 2.84
CA ASN A 192 2.13 13.19 1.70
C ASN A 192 3.66 13.05 1.91
N GLU A 193 4.16 13.35 3.10
CA GLU A 193 5.57 13.13 3.44
C GLU A 193 5.96 11.65 3.46
N ARG A 194 5.11 10.77 4.02
CA ARG A 194 5.36 9.31 4.01
C ARG A 194 5.46 8.78 2.58
N CYS A 195 4.54 9.18 1.71
CA CYS A 195 4.56 8.79 0.31
C CYS A 195 5.82 9.28 -0.39
N PHE A 196 6.19 10.55 -0.17
CA PHE A 196 7.36 11.12 -0.81
C PHE A 196 8.68 10.50 -0.31
N ALA A 197 8.80 10.19 0.99
CA ALA A 197 10.00 9.60 1.59
C ALA A 197 10.41 8.29 0.92
N ARG A 198 9.45 7.39 0.74
CA ARG A 198 9.68 6.11 0.08
C ARG A 198 9.48 6.15 -1.42
N LEU A 199 9.03 7.27 -2.01
CA LEU A 199 8.60 7.36 -3.39
C LEU A 199 7.45 6.38 -3.72
N LEU A 200 6.38 6.40 -2.91
CA LEU A 200 5.14 5.67 -3.19
C LEU A 200 4.23 6.51 -4.10
N GLY A 201 4.01 6.04 -5.33
CA GLY A 201 3.26 6.74 -6.35
C GLY A 201 1.75 6.48 -6.31
N ASP A 202 1.01 7.22 -7.16
CA ASP A 202 -0.42 7.02 -7.45
C ASP A 202 -1.36 7.00 -6.24
N MET A 203 -1.14 7.88 -5.28
CA MET A 203 -1.98 7.99 -4.09
C MET A 203 -3.21 8.85 -4.36
N ARG A 204 -4.03 8.41 -5.32
CA ARG A 204 -5.38 8.92 -5.56
C ARG A 204 -6.32 8.54 -4.42
N ALA A 205 -7.47 9.21 -4.35
CA ALA A 205 -8.41 9.07 -3.24
C ALA A 205 -8.88 7.62 -2.99
N TYR A 206 -8.98 6.79 -4.02
CA TYR A 206 -9.37 5.37 -3.91
C TYR A 206 -8.20 4.42 -3.55
N ASN A 207 -6.94 4.91 -3.51
CA ASN A 207 -5.74 4.11 -3.21
C ASN A 207 -5.25 4.27 -1.76
N TYR A 208 -6.00 4.99 -0.93
CA TYR A 208 -5.80 5.08 0.50
C TYR A 208 -7.12 5.04 1.25
N VAL A 209 -7.04 4.71 2.53
CA VAL A 209 -8.17 4.75 3.46
C VAL A 209 -7.92 5.75 4.58
N ILE A 210 -9.01 6.26 5.14
CA ILE A 210 -9.02 7.07 6.35
C ILE A 210 -9.59 6.20 7.47
N ILE A 211 -8.80 6.04 8.52
CA ILE A 211 -9.22 5.41 9.77
C ILE A 211 -9.59 6.52 10.73
N ALA A 212 -10.79 6.45 11.30
CA ALA A 212 -11.25 7.30 12.39
C ALA A 212 -11.33 6.42 13.65
N THR A 213 -10.55 6.76 14.66
CA THR A 213 -10.50 6.05 15.94
C THR A 213 -11.06 6.97 17.02
N PRO A 214 -12.15 6.60 17.71
CA PRO A 214 -12.62 7.32 18.89
C PRO A 214 -11.50 7.41 19.94
N ASP A 215 -11.33 8.57 20.55
CA ASP A 215 -10.36 8.82 21.61
C ASP A 215 -11.03 9.58 22.76
N PHE A 216 -10.35 9.75 23.89
CA PHE A 216 -10.94 10.29 25.13
C PHE A 216 -11.58 11.68 24.95
N GLU A 217 -11.02 12.53 24.07
CA GLU A 217 -11.50 13.89 23.81
C GLU A 217 -12.22 14.01 22.46
N ASP A 218 -11.62 13.49 21.39
CA ASP A 218 -12.09 13.69 20.01
C ASP A 218 -11.46 12.65 19.07
N GLU A 219 -12.08 12.39 17.93
CA GLU A 219 -11.63 11.38 16.97
C GLU A 219 -10.17 11.62 16.52
N GLN A 220 -9.38 10.56 16.51
CA GLN A 220 -8.08 10.54 15.86
C GLN A 220 -8.22 10.00 14.45
N TYR A 221 -7.59 10.67 13.49
CA TYR A 221 -7.59 10.21 12.09
C TYR A 221 -6.24 9.62 11.73
N ARG A 222 -6.24 8.74 10.73
CA ARG A 222 -5.02 8.27 10.09
C ARG A 222 -5.27 7.96 8.63
N VAL A 223 -4.41 8.46 7.76
CA VAL A 223 -4.43 8.13 6.33
C VAL A 223 -3.42 7.01 6.07
N ARG A 224 -3.91 5.89 5.51
CA ARG A 224 -3.10 4.70 5.18
C ARG A 224 -3.21 4.36 3.70
N ALA A 225 -2.07 4.13 3.06
CA ALA A 225 -2.06 3.58 1.70
C ALA A 225 -2.58 2.13 1.73
N ILE A 226 -3.32 1.76 0.68
CA ILE A 226 -3.80 0.38 0.46
C ILE A 226 -3.32 -0.19 -0.88
N ASP A 227 -2.85 0.67 -1.79
CA ASP A 227 -2.23 0.26 -3.03
C ASP A 227 -0.73 0.59 -3.03
N PHE A 228 0.09 -0.41 -3.38
CA PHE A 228 1.55 -0.33 -3.44
C PHE A 228 2.07 -0.66 -4.85
N ASP A 229 1.18 -0.79 -5.84
CA ASP A 229 1.55 -1.12 -7.22
C ASP A 229 2.49 -0.08 -7.83
N GLN A 230 2.40 1.18 -7.42
CA GLN A 230 3.17 2.28 -8.00
C GLN A 230 4.36 2.69 -7.13
N GLN A 231 4.89 1.75 -6.34
CA GLN A 231 6.08 1.96 -5.54
C GLN A 231 7.32 2.19 -6.43
N SER A 232 7.91 3.37 -6.32
CA SER A 232 9.13 3.80 -7.01
C SER A 232 9.12 3.57 -8.52
N TYR A 233 7.95 3.54 -9.16
CA TYR A 233 7.86 3.19 -10.59
C TYR A 233 7.91 4.40 -11.50
N GLU A 234 7.33 5.53 -11.10
CA GLU A 234 7.12 6.69 -11.98
C GLU A 234 8.31 7.66 -12.08
N GLY A 235 8.52 8.24 -13.26
CA GLY A 235 9.61 9.20 -13.48
C GLY A 235 9.29 10.62 -12.98
N LYS A 236 8.01 10.99 -12.93
CA LYS A 236 7.57 12.31 -12.51
C LYS A 236 7.47 12.39 -10.98
N LYS A 237 8.23 13.28 -10.36
CA LYS A 237 8.23 13.54 -8.91
C LYS A 237 6.82 13.75 -8.33
N ASN A 238 5.96 14.49 -9.06
CA ASN A 238 4.61 14.80 -8.62
C ASN A 238 3.70 13.56 -8.51
N MET A 239 4.09 12.41 -9.07
CA MET A 239 3.39 11.13 -8.88
C MET A 239 3.50 10.62 -7.44
N TYR A 240 4.55 11.03 -6.71
CA TYR A 240 4.85 10.62 -5.33
C TYR A 240 4.29 11.58 -4.27
N LEU A 241 3.49 12.55 -4.72
CA LEU A 241 2.97 13.62 -3.88
C LEU A 241 1.44 13.65 -4.01
N PRO A 242 0.70 12.96 -3.10
CA PRO A 242 -0.77 12.88 -3.10
C PRO A 242 -1.50 14.20 -3.41
N GLN A 243 -0.95 15.34 -3.00
CA GLN A 243 -1.55 16.66 -3.23
C GLN A 243 -1.74 17.04 -4.72
N PHE A 244 -1.06 16.39 -5.67
CA PHE A 244 -1.17 16.71 -7.09
C PHE A 244 -2.25 15.90 -7.84
N PHE A 245 -2.92 14.96 -7.18
CA PHE A 245 -4.02 14.21 -7.78
C PHE A 245 -5.34 14.98 -7.67
N LYS A 246 -6.10 15.02 -8.77
CA LYS A 246 -7.37 15.77 -8.85
C LYS A 246 -8.38 15.31 -7.82
N ASP A 247 -8.42 14.01 -7.57
CA ASP A 247 -9.38 13.36 -6.66
C ASP A 247 -9.15 13.82 -5.21
N ASN A 248 -7.93 14.26 -4.88
CA ASN A 248 -7.57 14.80 -3.56
C ASN A 248 -7.82 16.31 -3.43
N ARG A 249 -8.29 17.00 -4.48
CA ARG A 249 -8.37 18.49 -4.51
C ARG A 249 -9.15 19.07 -3.33
N LYS A 250 -10.26 18.45 -2.94
CA LYS A 250 -11.09 18.92 -1.80
C LYS A 250 -10.30 18.89 -0.49
N VAL A 251 -9.50 17.84 -0.26
CA VAL A 251 -8.64 17.73 0.93
C VAL A 251 -7.50 18.73 0.87
N VAL A 252 -6.88 18.90 -0.30
CA VAL A 252 -5.80 19.89 -0.49
C VAL A 252 -6.30 21.32 -0.21
N GLN A 253 -7.47 21.69 -0.73
CA GLN A 253 -8.09 22.99 -0.46
C GLN A 253 -8.41 23.18 1.02
N MET A 254 -8.90 22.14 1.68
CA MET A 254 -9.12 22.15 3.12
C MET A 254 -7.80 22.38 3.89
N CYS A 255 -6.72 21.69 3.53
CA CYS A 255 -5.40 21.91 4.12
C CYS A 255 -4.94 23.36 3.93
N SER A 256 -5.04 23.91 2.72
CA SER A 256 -4.65 25.30 2.44
C SER A 256 -5.47 26.34 3.20
N ARG A 257 -6.75 26.06 3.48
CA ARG A 257 -7.63 26.95 4.25
C ARG A 257 -7.32 26.92 5.74
N LEU A 258 -6.99 25.74 6.29
CA LEU A 258 -6.87 25.53 7.73
C LEU A 258 -5.45 25.65 8.26
N LEU A 259 -4.44 25.37 7.44
CA LEU A 259 -3.05 25.28 7.89
C LEU A 259 -2.21 26.43 7.34
N LYS A 260 -1.47 27.09 8.23
CA LYS A 260 -0.42 28.03 7.85
C LYS A 260 0.84 27.27 7.40
N THR A 261 1.71 27.94 6.65
CA THR A 261 2.96 27.36 6.14
C THR A 261 3.85 26.82 7.26
N GLU A 262 3.94 27.53 8.39
CA GLU A 262 4.73 27.13 9.56
C GLU A 262 4.18 25.84 10.17
N THR A 263 2.85 25.71 10.26
CA THR A 263 2.16 24.52 10.76
C THR A 263 2.38 23.31 9.84
N ILE A 264 2.35 23.52 8.52
CA ILE A 264 2.68 22.46 7.54
C ILE A 264 4.11 21.99 7.76
N ARG A 265 5.09 22.90 7.84
CA ARG A 265 6.50 22.55 8.07
C ARG A 265 6.70 21.79 9.38
N GLN A 266 6.00 22.18 10.45
CA GLN A 266 6.02 21.46 11.71
C GLN A 266 5.55 20.01 11.53
N TYR A 267 4.39 19.79 10.90
CA TYR A 267 3.86 18.43 10.70
C TYR A 267 4.76 17.57 9.81
N GLN A 268 5.41 18.18 8.81
CA GLN A 268 6.41 17.50 7.99
C GLN A 268 7.63 17.09 8.83
N ALA A 269 8.13 17.97 9.70
CA ALA A 269 9.25 17.67 10.59
C ALA A 269 8.92 16.59 11.63
N GLU A 270 7.70 16.61 12.19
CA GLU A 270 7.19 15.54 13.06
C GLU A 270 7.24 14.19 12.33
N GLU A 271 6.71 14.12 11.11
CA GLU A 271 6.69 12.86 10.34
C GLU A 271 8.08 12.37 9.98
N ARG A 272 8.97 13.25 9.52
CA ARG A 272 10.36 12.91 9.21
C ARG A 272 11.10 12.39 10.45
N THR A 273 10.80 12.95 11.63
CA THR A 273 11.38 12.49 12.89
C THR A 273 10.92 11.07 13.23
N LEU A 274 9.63 10.75 13.01
CA LEU A 274 9.10 9.40 13.19
C LEU A 274 9.74 8.40 12.22
N ILE A 275 9.84 8.76 10.94
CA ILE A 275 10.51 7.94 9.92
C ILE A 275 11.98 7.71 10.31
N ALA A 276 12.71 8.76 10.71
CA ALA A 276 14.11 8.65 11.14
C ALA A 276 14.29 7.72 12.34
N ARG A 277 13.37 7.77 13.32
CA ARG A 277 13.37 6.82 14.45
C ARG A 277 13.22 5.39 13.97
N ARG A 278 12.27 5.12 13.07
CA ARG A 278 12.07 3.78 12.51
C ARG A 278 13.24 3.28 11.67
N VAL A 279 13.84 4.14 10.84
CA VAL A 279 15.07 3.82 10.10
C VAL A 279 16.19 3.35 11.04
N ARG A 280 16.34 3.98 12.21
CA ARG A 280 17.36 3.57 13.19
C ARG A 280 17.03 2.23 13.84
N LEU A 281 15.77 1.97 14.15
CA LEU A 281 15.31 0.70 14.73
C LEU A 281 15.47 -0.45 13.73
N GLU A 282 15.04 -0.24 12.49
CA GLU A 282 15.03 -1.24 11.42
C GLU A 282 16.31 -1.21 10.56
N ARG A 283 17.41 -0.66 11.08
CA ARG A 283 18.60 -0.30 10.27
C ARG A 283 19.16 -1.45 9.45
N TYR A 284 19.19 -2.66 10.02
CA TYR A 284 19.78 -3.83 9.37
C TYR A 284 18.84 -4.39 8.30
N ARG A 285 17.56 -4.57 8.63
CA ARG A 285 16.53 -5.03 7.69
C ARG A 285 16.32 -4.06 6.53
N LEU A 286 16.30 -2.75 6.80
CA LEU A 286 16.22 -1.73 5.75
C LEU A 286 17.48 -1.73 4.88
N LYS A 287 18.67 -1.87 5.47
CA LYS A 287 19.91 -1.98 4.68
C LYS A 287 19.87 -3.19 3.75
N ASN A 288 19.47 -4.35 4.25
CA ASN A 288 19.33 -5.57 3.45
C ASN A 288 18.37 -5.35 2.27
N LEU A 289 17.16 -4.83 2.55
CA LEU A 289 16.16 -4.49 1.53
C LEU A 289 16.71 -3.52 0.47
N MET A 290 17.40 -2.46 0.89
CA MET A 290 17.98 -1.46 -0.02
C MET A 290 19.11 -2.03 -0.86
N ASP A 291 19.98 -2.87 -0.30
CA ASP A 291 21.08 -3.47 -1.05
C ASP A 291 20.58 -4.39 -2.18
N ILE A 292 19.44 -5.07 -1.97
CA ILE A 292 18.75 -5.86 -2.99
C ILE A 292 18.06 -4.93 -4.00
N MET A 293 17.24 -3.98 -3.54
CA MET A 293 16.49 -3.06 -4.41
C MET A 293 17.40 -2.26 -5.36
N ARG A 294 18.65 -1.99 -4.96
CA ARG A 294 19.64 -1.29 -5.80
C ARG A 294 20.14 -2.12 -6.97
N ARG A 295 19.98 -3.46 -6.93
CA ARG A 295 20.36 -4.41 -7.98
C ARG A 295 19.18 -4.82 -8.84
N ASP A 296 17.96 -4.73 -8.31
CA ASP A 296 16.73 -5.10 -9.01
C ASP A 296 16.24 -4.00 -9.95
N GLU A 297 15.68 -4.41 -11.09
CA GLU A 297 14.95 -3.53 -11.98
C GLU A 297 13.51 -3.39 -11.48
N THR A 298 13.12 -2.16 -11.12
CA THR A 298 11.78 -1.83 -10.58
C THR A 298 11.09 -0.68 -11.33
N SER A 299 11.78 -0.13 -12.32
CA SER A 299 11.33 0.92 -13.23
C SER A 299 12.22 0.94 -14.48
N THR A 300 11.88 1.73 -15.48
CA THR A 300 12.69 1.89 -16.69
C THR A 300 13.82 2.91 -16.49
N ASP A 301 14.87 2.82 -17.30
CA ASP A 301 15.98 3.78 -17.30
C ASP A 301 15.52 5.21 -17.57
N GLU A 302 14.58 5.38 -18.51
CA GLU A 302 13.98 6.68 -18.85
C GLU A 302 13.31 7.32 -17.63
N LYS A 303 12.46 6.56 -16.92
CA LYS A 303 11.78 7.05 -15.72
C LYS A 303 12.76 7.33 -14.60
N THR A 304 13.75 6.46 -14.42
CA THR A 304 14.82 6.65 -13.42
C THR A 304 15.60 7.94 -13.69
N ALA A 305 16.03 8.17 -14.93
CA ALA A 305 16.74 9.38 -15.33
C ALA A 305 15.90 10.64 -15.12
N GLN A 306 14.62 10.61 -15.51
CA GLN A 306 13.69 11.71 -15.27
C GLN A 306 13.56 12.03 -13.78
N LEU A 307 13.39 11.00 -12.94
CA LEU A 307 13.19 11.20 -11.51
C LEU A 307 14.44 11.77 -10.83
N LYS A 308 15.64 11.29 -11.20
CA LYS A 308 16.92 11.84 -10.73
C LYS A 308 16.99 13.35 -10.97
N GLN A 309 16.70 13.79 -12.20
CA GLN A 309 16.73 15.20 -12.56
C GLN A 309 15.72 16.02 -11.74
N GLN A 310 14.49 15.51 -11.58
CA GLN A 310 13.44 16.23 -10.84
C GLN A 310 13.71 16.28 -9.33
N LEU A 311 14.34 15.25 -8.75
CA LEU A 311 14.73 15.25 -7.33
C LEU A 311 15.94 16.17 -7.10
N ASN A 312 16.94 16.18 -7.99
CA ASN A 312 18.02 17.16 -7.97
C ASN A 312 17.48 18.60 -7.98
N ALA A 313 16.54 18.89 -8.89
CA ALA A 313 15.89 20.20 -8.94
C ALA A 313 15.07 20.50 -7.67
N HIS A 314 14.38 19.50 -7.11
CA HIS A 314 13.58 19.67 -5.90
C HIS A 314 14.43 20.00 -4.66
N TYR A 315 15.58 19.35 -4.51
CA TYR A 315 16.47 19.54 -3.37
C TYR A 315 17.56 20.60 -3.60
N GLY A 316 17.70 21.14 -4.81
CA GLY A 316 18.82 22.00 -5.18
C GLY A 316 20.17 21.28 -5.05
N SER A 317 20.25 20.03 -5.55
CA SER A 317 21.40 19.14 -5.38
C SER A 317 21.78 18.46 -6.69
N THR A 318 22.98 17.87 -6.74
CA THR A 318 23.45 16.95 -7.78
C THR A 318 23.64 15.52 -7.23
N ALA A 319 23.26 15.29 -5.96
CA ALA A 319 23.51 14.03 -5.28
C ALA A 319 22.83 12.82 -5.93
N PHE A 320 21.80 13.03 -6.76
CA PHE A 320 21.14 11.97 -7.49
C PHE A 320 21.87 11.58 -8.78
N ASP A 321 22.82 12.38 -9.30
CA ASP A 321 23.49 12.09 -10.58
C ASP A 321 24.23 10.75 -10.55
N ARG A 322 24.80 10.41 -9.39
CA ARG A 322 25.51 9.15 -9.12
C ARG A 322 24.60 7.92 -8.98
N CYS A 323 23.27 8.09 -8.89
CA CYS A 323 22.34 6.97 -8.79
C CYS A 323 22.30 6.21 -10.12
N ARG A 324 22.55 4.90 -10.07
CA ARG A 324 22.59 4.02 -11.24
C ARG A 324 21.30 3.22 -11.42
N SER A 325 20.55 3.02 -10.35
CA SER A 325 19.26 2.31 -10.37
C SER A 325 18.17 3.08 -9.63
N MET A 326 16.91 2.65 -9.80
CA MET A 326 15.79 3.20 -9.04
C MET A 326 15.94 2.95 -7.52
N GLY A 327 16.50 1.81 -7.11
CA GLY A 327 16.85 1.56 -5.71
C GLY A 327 17.88 2.57 -5.16
N ASP A 328 18.86 3.00 -5.96
CA ASP A 328 19.79 4.08 -5.56
C ASP A 328 19.03 5.39 -5.34
N VAL A 329 18.03 5.69 -6.17
CA VAL A 329 17.22 6.92 -6.07
C VAL A 329 16.38 6.91 -4.79
N VAL A 330 15.72 5.79 -4.45
CA VAL A 330 14.95 5.64 -3.21
C VAL A 330 15.85 5.84 -2.00
N HIS A 331 16.98 5.13 -1.96
CA HIS A 331 17.93 5.22 -0.86
C HIS A 331 18.51 6.65 -0.71
N GLN A 332 18.83 7.32 -1.82
CA GLN A 332 19.31 8.70 -1.79
C GLN A 332 18.20 9.67 -1.34
N ASN A 333 16.95 9.47 -1.75
CA ASN A 333 15.82 10.31 -1.32
C ASN A 333 15.57 10.20 0.19
N LEU A 334 15.58 8.98 0.73
CA LEU A 334 15.50 8.76 2.19
C LEU A 334 16.63 9.50 2.93
N LYS A 335 17.86 9.44 2.43
CA LYS A 335 18.97 10.20 3.00
C LYS A 335 18.72 11.70 2.96
N MET A 336 18.29 12.25 1.83
CA MET A 336 18.01 13.69 1.69
C MET A 336 16.92 14.15 2.67
N MET A 337 15.83 13.38 2.82
CA MET A 337 14.73 13.75 3.71
C MET A 337 15.09 13.66 5.21
N LEU A 338 15.96 12.72 5.59
CA LEU A 338 16.26 12.44 7.00
C LEU A 338 17.55 13.09 7.50
N LEU A 339 18.50 13.43 6.61
CA LEU A 339 19.75 14.11 6.95
C LEU A 339 19.68 15.63 6.81
N ALA A 340 18.69 16.16 6.08
CA ALA A 340 18.42 17.59 6.06
C ALA A 340 17.94 18.03 7.45
N ARG A 341 18.87 18.41 8.32
CA ARG A 341 18.54 19.31 9.44
C ARG A 341 17.82 20.51 8.81
N PRO A 342 16.67 20.96 9.36
CA PRO A 342 16.12 22.24 8.94
C PRO A 342 17.24 23.26 9.11
N ARG A 343 17.66 23.91 8.02
CA ARG A 343 18.50 25.10 8.16
C ARG A 343 17.64 26.07 8.98
N PRO A 344 18.10 26.50 10.16
CA PRO A 344 17.55 27.71 10.72
C PRO A 344 17.93 28.82 9.72
N ASP A 345 16.92 29.45 9.13
CA ASP A 345 17.10 30.79 8.55
C ASP A 345 17.46 31.77 9.67
#